data_AF-A0A7J5EAJ8-F1
#
_entry.id   AF-A0A7J5EAJ8-F1
#
_cell.length_a   1.000
_cell.length_b   1.000
_cell.length_c   1.000
_cell.angle_alpha   90.00
_cell.angle_beta   90.00
_cell.angle_gamma   90.00
#
_symmetry.space_group_name_H-M   'P 1'
#
loop_
_entity.id
_entity.type
_entity.pdbx_description
1 polymer ?
#
loop_
_entity_poly.entity_id
_entity_poly.type
_entity_poly.pdbx_seq_one_letter_code
_entity_poly.pdbx_strand_id
1 'polypeptide(L)'
;MSIPEKYRSLFYSLTAVLFWSTIATAFKLTLNGMNNAQILFYSSLTSFLVLGVIAYNKNKDLISILFYGKNLKRNALLGFINPFFYYLILIKAYDLLEAQEAMIVNYSWPIVFSVFSVIFLKEKLSGKTIVGLISAFLWVAFIATRGDLLSLKFHNPLGGLLALA
;
A
#
# COMPACT_ATOMS: atom_id res chain seq x y z
N MET A 1 -12.10 -23.04 -22.30
CA MET A 1 -11.24 -22.04 -22.97
C MET A 1 -10.52 -21.26 -21.88
N SER A 2 -9.24 -21.55 -21.62
CA SER A 2 -8.48 -20.90 -20.56
C SER A 2 -8.11 -19.48 -21.00
N ILE A 3 -8.51 -18.48 -20.20
CA ILE A 3 -8.13 -17.09 -20.42
C ILE A 3 -6.59 -17.00 -20.37
N PRO A 4 -5.92 -16.34 -21.34
CA PRO A 4 -4.46 -16.22 -21.32
C PRO A 4 -3.98 -15.55 -20.04
N GLU A 5 -2.87 -16.03 -19.48
CA GLU A 5 -2.37 -15.65 -18.15
C GLU A 5 -2.24 -14.13 -17.96
N LYS A 6 -1.85 -13.41 -19.02
CA LYS A 6 -1.77 -11.94 -19.06
C LYS A 6 -3.10 -11.25 -18.72
N TYR A 7 -4.22 -11.74 -19.25
CA TYR A 7 -5.54 -11.15 -18.98
C TYR A 7 -6.03 -11.47 -17.57
N ARG A 8 -5.65 -12.63 -17.01
CA ARG A 8 -5.94 -12.96 -15.61
C ARG A 8 -5.17 -12.05 -14.65
N SER A 9 -3.88 -11.83 -14.91
CA SER A 9 -3.06 -10.89 -14.13
C SER A 9 -3.64 -9.48 -14.19
N LEU A 10 -3.98 -9.00 -15.39
CA LEU A 10 -4.59 -7.67 -15.56
C LEU A 10 -5.92 -7.54 -14.81
N PHE A 11 -6.78 -8.56 -14.89
CA PHE A 11 -8.05 -8.58 -14.17
C PHE A 11 -7.83 -8.48 -12.66
N TYR A 12 -6.93 -9.30 -12.09
CA TYR A 12 -6.63 -9.24 -10.65
C TYR A 12 -6.05 -7.88 -10.23
N SER A 13 -5.14 -7.29 -11.02
CA SER A 13 -4.59 -5.96 -10.75
C SER A 13 -5.68 -4.88 -10.77
N LEU A 14 -6.58 -4.90 -11.76
CA LEU A 14 -7.68 -3.93 -11.85
C LEU A 14 -8.67 -4.09 -10.69
N THR A 15 -9.05 -5.32 -10.34
CA THR A 15 -9.91 -5.58 -9.18
C THR A 15 -9.25 -5.12 -7.88
N ALA A 16 -7.94 -5.33 -7.71
CA ALA A 16 -7.21 -4.84 -6.54
C ALA A 16 -7.23 -3.30 -6.47
N VAL A 17 -7.02 -2.60 -7.59
CA VAL A 17 -7.10 -1.13 -7.66
C VAL A 17 -8.51 -0.64 -7.35
N LEU A 18 -9.55 -1.31 -7.85
CA LEU A 18 -10.94 -0.98 -7.53
C LEU A 18 -11.21 -1.08 -6.03
N PHE A 19 -10.82 -2.20 -5.39
CA PHE A 19 -10.95 -2.31 -3.94
C PHE A 19 -10.10 -1.29 -3.17
N TRP A 20 -8.93 -0.92 -3.68
CA TRP A 20 -8.10 0.10 -3.04
C TRP A 20 -8.74 1.49 -3.14
N SER A 21 -9.44 1.80 -4.24
CA SER A 21 -10.15 3.07 -4.42
C SER A 21 -11.32 3.29 -3.44
N THR A 22 -11.93 2.21 -2.93
CA THR A 22 -13.04 2.31 -1.97
C THR A 22 -12.58 2.48 -0.52
N ILE A 23 -11.27 2.35 -0.26
CA ILE A 23 -10.68 2.48 1.08
C ILE A 23 -10.97 3.87 1.67
N ALA A 24 -10.83 4.94 0.89
CA ALA A 24 -11.10 6.30 1.37
C ALA A 24 -12.54 6.46 1.89
N THR A 25 -13.51 5.90 1.17
CA THR A 25 -14.93 5.89 1.58
C THR A 25 -15.14 5.04 2.83
N ALA A 26 -14.53 3.85 2.87
CA ALA A 26 -14.61 2.95 4.02
C ALA A 26 -14.04 3.60 5.29
N PHE A 27 -12.84 4.21 5.21
CA PHE A 27 -12.23 4.97 6.30
C PHE A 27 -13.13 6.10 6.76
N LYS A 28 -13.69 6.91 5.85
CA LYS A 28 -14.59 8.01 6.22
C LYS A 28 -15.82 7.53 6.99
N LEU A 29 -16.38 6.38 6.62
CA LEU A 29 -17.54 5.80 7.31
C LEU A 29 -17.19 5.19 8.67
N THR A 30 -16.04 4.53 8.80
CA THR A 30 -15.60 3.86 10.05
C THR A 30 -14.95 4.80 11.05
N LEU A 31 -14.33 5.90 10.62
CA LEU A 31 -13.74 6.90 11.51
C LEU A 31 -14.77 7.64 12.39
N ASN A 32 -16.06 7.51 12.10
CA ASN A 32 -17.14 8.06 12.95
C ASN A 32 -17.30 7.34 14.31
N GLY A 33 -16.48 6.32 14.62
CA GLY A 33 -16.49 5.67 15.93
C GLY A 33 -15.24 4.85 16.27
N MET A 34 -14.22 4.85 15.41
CA MET A 34 -12.99 4.07 15.60
C MET A 34 -11.74 4.91 15.28
N ASN A 35 -10.65 4.65 15.99
CA ASN A 35 -9.35 5.25 15.68
C ASN A 35 -8.58 4.44 14.61
N ASN A 36 -7.52 5.04 14.03
CA ASN A 36 -6.71 4.41 12.98
C ASN A 36 -6.14 3.04 13.37
N ALA A 37 -5.71 2.88 14.63
CA ALA A 37 -5.15 1.62 15.12
C ALA A 37 -6.21 0.51 15.21
N GLN A 38 -7.43 0.84 15.66
CA GLN A 38 -8.56 -0.09 15.70
C GLN A 38 -8.97 -0.54 14.30
N ILE A 39 -9.08 0.40 13.34
CA ILE A 39 -9.41 0.08 11.95
C ILE A 39 -8.35 -0.86 11.37
N LEU A 40 -7.07 -0.59 11.63
CA LEU A 40 -5.99 -1.44 11.15
C LEU A 40 -6.01 -2.84 11.78
N PHE A 41 -6.28 -2.93 13.08
CA PHE A 41 -6.41 -4.19 13.80
C PHE A 41 -7.54 -5.05 13.22
N TYR A 42 -8.74 -4.48 13.10
CA TYR A 42 -9.89 -5.21 12.55
C TYR A 42 -9.66 -5.60 11.09
N SER A 43 -9.07 -4.72 10.28
CA SER A 43 -8.73 -5.03 8.89
C SER A 43 -7.74 -6.19 8.80
N SER A 44 -6.68 -6.17 9.62
CA SER A 44 -5.66 -7.23 9.67
C SER A 44 -6.25 -8.55 10.18
N LEU A 45 -7.14 -8.49 11.18
CA LEU A 45 -7.84 -9.65 11.72
C LEU A 45 -8.78 -10.27 10.67
N THR A 46 -9.56 -9.46 9.96
CA THR A 46 -10.43 -9.93 8.88
C THR A 46 -9.60 -10.58 7.76
N SER A 47 -8.49 -9.97 7.33
CA SER A 47 -7.58 -10.57 6.35
C SER A 47 -7.00 -11.89 6.86
N PHE A 48 -6.58 -11.97 8.12
CA PHE A 48 -6.07 -13.19 8.74
C PHE A 48 -7.11 -14.31 8.71
N LEU A 49 -8.34 -14.04 9.10
CA LEU A 49 -9.43 -15.03 9.11
C LEU A 49 -9.78 -15.50 7.69
N VAL A 50 -9.97 -14.57 6.75
CA VAL A 50 -10.34 -14.89 5.36
C VAL A 50 -9.24 -15.70 4.69
N LEU A 51 -7.98 -15.25 4.77
CA LEU A 51 -6.85 -15.97 4.19
C LEU A 51 -6.61 -17.30 4.90
N GLY A 52 -6.83 -17.37 6.22
CA GLY A 52 -6.77 -18.61 7.00
C GLY A 52 -7.78 -19.65 6.52
N VAL A 53 -9.03 -19.26 6.30
CA VAL A 53 -10.08 -20.13 5.75
C VAL A 53 -9.73 -20.59 4.34
N ILE A 54 -9.27 -19.68 3.47
CA ILE A 54 -8.86 -20.02 2.11
C ILE A 54 -7.68 -21.01 2.12
N ALA A 55 -6.68 -20.76 2.97
CA ALA A 55 -5.51 -21.64 3.11
C ALA A 55 -5.92 -23.02 3.62
N TYR A 56 -6.78 -23.09 4.65
CA TYR A 56 -7.30 -24.33 5.21
C TYR A 56 -8.02 -25.18 4.16
N ASN A 57 -8.84 -24.54 3.33
CA ASN A 57 -9.59 -25.21 2.27
C ASN A 57 -8.72 -25.66 1.09
N LYS A 58 -7.60 -24.98 0.82
CA LYS A 58 -6.68 -25.37 -0.25
C LYS A 58 -5.74 -26.51 0.14
N ASN A 59 -5.07 -26.39 1.28
CA ASN A 59 -4.14 -27.39 1.77
C ASN A 59 -3.89 -27.20 3.27
N LYS A 60 -4.29 -28.19 4.08
CA LYS A 60 -4.13 -28.16 5.54
C LYS A 60 -2.67 -28.17 5.98
N ASP A 61 -1.79 -28.80 5.19
CA ASP A 61 -0.35 -28.86 5.48
C ASP A 61 0.31 -27.49 5.32
N LEU A 62 -0.29 -26.61 4.52
CA LEU A 62 0.19 -25.23 4.32
C LEU A 62 0.13 -24.44 5.63
N ILE A 63 -0.91 -24.66 6.45
CA ILE A 63 -1.05 -24.02 7.76
C ILE A 63 0.05 -24.50 8.68
N SER A 64 0.30 -25.81 8.73
CA SER A 64 1.39 -26.38 9.53
C SER A 64 2.74 -25.74 9.16
N ILE A 65 3.04 -25.61 7.87
CA ILE A 65 4.27 -24.99 7.37
C ILE A 65 4.38 -23.50 7.74
N LEU A 66 3.27 -22.75 7.69
CA LEU A 66 3.23 -21.33 8.01
C LEU A 66 3.52 -21.04 9.50
N PHE A 67 3.11 -21.93 10.39
CA PHE A 67 3.26 -21.79 11.84
C PHE A 67 4.46 -22.56 12.42
N TYR A 68 5.19 -23.33 11.62
CA TYR A 68 6.30 -24.17 12.13
C TYR A 68 7.66 -23.45 12.12
N GLY A 69 8.38 -23.56 13.24
CA GLY A 69 9.80 -23.22 13.37
C GLY A 69 10.15 -21.76 13.02
N LYS A 70 11.10 -21.57 12.09
CA LYS A 70 11.59 -20.24 11.69
C LYS A 70 10.56 -19.42 10.89
N ASN A 71 9.56 -20.08 10.29
CA ASN A 71 8.54 -19.41 9.48
C ASN A 71 7.62 -18.55 10.34
N LEU A 72 7.28 -18.99 11.56
CA LEU A 72 6.46 -18.21 12.47
C LEU A 72 7.12 -16.88 12.84
N LYS A 73 8.41 -16.92 13.23
CA LYS A 73 9.18 -15.71 13.56
C LYS A 73 9.28 -14.76 12.37
N ARG A 74 9.57 -15.30 11.17
CA ARG A 74 9.65 -14.52 9.94
C ARG A 74 8.31 -13.87 9.58
N ASN A 75 7.21 -14.63 9.63
CA ASN A 75 5.87 -14.13 9.30
C ASN A 75 5.40 -13.08 10.32
N ALA A 76 5.67 -13.30 11.61
CA ALA A 76 5.40 -12.32 12.66
C ALA A 76 6.23 -11.03 12.47
N LEU A 77 7.51 -11.16 12.11
CA LEU A 77 8.36 -10.00 11.81
C LEU A 77 7.86 -9.24 10.58
N LEU A 78 7.45 -9.94 9.52
CA LEU A 78 6.89 -9.31 8.32
C LEU A 78 5.59 -8.56 8.64
N GLY A 79 4.67 -9.17 9.41
CA GLY A 79 3.45 -8.51 9.87
C GLY A 79 3.70 -7.33 10.82
N PHE A 80 4.76 -7.41 11.62
CA PHE A 80 5.22 -6.30 12.47
C PHE A 80 5.75 -5.14 11.63
N ILE A 81 6.58 -5.40 10.61
CA ILE A 81 7.10 -4.36 9.71
C ILE A 81 5.95 -3.71 8.92
N ASN A 82 5.10 -4.53 8.29
CA ASN A 82 3.95 -4.08 7.54
C ASN A 82 2.77 -5.04 7.80
N PRO A 83 1.64 -4.57 8.34
CA PRO A 83 1.24 -3.17 8.43
C PRO A 83 1.59 -2.43 9.71
N PHE A 84 1.94 -3.10 10.81
CA PHE A 84 1.95 -2.44 12.11
C PHE A 84 2.93 -1.24 12.22
N PHE A 85 4.22 -1.47 12.00
CA PHE A 85 5.26 -0.45 12.14
C PHE A 85 5.14 0.64 11.08
N TYR A 86 4.89 0.26 9.83
CA TYR A 86 4.61 1.20 8.74
C TYR A 86 3.47 2.17 9.07
N TYR A 87 2.33 1.67 9.58
CA TYR A 87 1.22 2.55 9.93
C TYR A 87 1.52 3.46 11.12
N LEU A 88 2.35 3.04 12.08
CA LEU A 88 2.80 3.93 13.16
C LEU A 88 3.64 5.10 12.62
N ILE A 89 4.56 4.81 11.69
CA ILE A 89 5.32 5.85 10.99
C ILE A 89 4.39 6.76 10.20
N LEU A 90 3.43 6.19 9.48
CA LEU A 90 2.49 6.95 8.65
C LEU A 90 1.63 7.92 9.47
N ILE A 91 1.07 7.46 10.59
CA ILE A 91 0.30 8.32 11.50
C ILE A 91 1.20 9.45 12.02
N LYS A 92 2.44 9.12 12.42
CA LYS A 92 3.38 10.13 12.90
C LYS A 92 3.79 11.13 11.82
N ALA A 93 3.95 10.69 10.58
CA ALA A 93 4.26 11.55 9.45
C ALA A 93 3.09 12.49 9.14
N TYR A 94 1.85 12.00 9.23
CA TYR A 94 0.65 12.78 9.02
C TYR A 94 0.40 13.83 10.12
N ASP A 95 0.87 13.58 11.35
CA ASP A 95 0.86 14.59 12.41
C ASP A 95 1.89 15.72 12.15
N LEU A 96 2.91 15.47 11.34
CA LEU A 96 4.03 16.39 11.09
C LEU A 96 3.95 17.13 9.74
N LEU A 97 3.15 16.61 8.80
CA LEU A 97 2.98 17.13 7.44
C LEU A 97 1.58 17.69 7.27
N GLU A 98 1.44 18.68 6.38
CA GLU A 98 0.11 19.05 5.92
C GLU A 98 -0.51 17.91 5.12
N ALA A 99 -1.85 17.79 5.17
CA ALA A 99 -2.57 16.71 4.49
C ALA A 99 -2.24 16.61 2.98
N GLN A 100 -1.94 17.73 2.32
CA GLN A 100 -1.57 17.75 0.90
C GLN A 100 -0.17 17.18 0.66
N GLU A 101 0.81 17.54 1.51
CA GLU A 101 2.18 17.02 1.43
C GLU A 101 2.19 15.51 1.68
N ALA A 102 1.52 15.08 2.75
CA ALA A 102 1.36 13.68 3.12
C ALA A 102 0.74 12.85 1.98
N MET A 103 -0.26 13.41 1.29
CA MET A 103 -0.91 12.74 0.16
C MET A 103 0.05 12.56 -1.02
N ILE A 104 0.77 13.61 -1.43
CA ILE A 104 1.74 13.54 -2.54
C ILE A 104 2.84 12.52 -2.25
N VAL A 105 3.37 12.54 -1.03
CA VAL A 105 4.42 11.61 -0.63
C VAL A 105 3.90 10.18 -0.60
N ASN A 106 2.72 9.93 -0.03
CA ASN A 106 2.13 8.59 0.02
C ASN A 106 1.93 8.01 -1.39
N TYR A 107 1.37 8.79 -2.33
CA TYR A 107 1.15 8.32 -3.71
C TYR A 107 2.43 8.15 -4.56
N SER A 108 3.62 8.36 -3.99
CA SER A 108 4.89 8.04 -4.65
C SER A 108 5.20 6.54 -4.68
N TRP A 109 4.51 5.72 -3.88
CA TRP A 109 4.78 4.28 -3.75
C TRP A 109 4.84 3.49 -5.09
N PRO A 110 4.03 3.77 -6.14
CA PRO A 110 4.12 3.05 -7.41
C PRO A 110 5.43 3.32 -8.15
N ILE A 111 5.98 4.54 -8.01
CA ILE A 111 7.29 4.90 -8.56
C ILE A 111 8.38 4.13 -7.82
N VAL A 112 8.33 4.13 -6.49
CA VAL A 112 9.30 3.40 -5.65
C VAL A 112 9.32 1.92 -5.99
N PHE A 113 8.15 1.25 -6.09
CA PHE A 113 8.10 -0.16 -6.51
C PHE A 113 8.55 -0.39 -7.94
N SER A 114 8.30 0.54 -8.86
CA SER A 114 8.80 0.43 -10.24
C SER A 114 10.34 0.46 -10.26
N VAL A 115 10.96 1.33 -9.47
CA VAL A 115 12.42 1.40 -9.30
C VAL A 115 12.94 0.11 -8.63
N PHE A 116 12.28 -0.36 -7.59
CA PHE A 116 12.63 -1.63 -6.94
C PHE A 116 12.51 -2.83 -7.87
N SER A 117 11.55 -2.84 -8.81
CA SER A 117 11.48 -3.90 -9.83
C SER A 117 12.73 -3.93 -10.70
N VAL A 118 13.23 -2.75 -11.11
CA VAL A 118 14.48 -2.67 -11.88
C VAL A 118 15.67 -3.14 -11.05
N ILE A 119 15.77 -2.73 -9.79
CA ILE A 119 16.94 -3.04 -8.94
C ILE A 119 16.95 -4.53 -8.53
N PHE A 120 15.84 -5.03 -7.98
CA PHE A 120 15.77 -6.37 -7.39
C PHE A 120 15.39 -7.45 -8.39
N LEU A 121 14.45 -7.17 -9.30
CA LEU A 121 13.98 -8.14 -10.30
C LEU A 121 14.71 -8.03 -11.64
N LYS A 122 15.57 -7.00 -11.82
CA LYS A 122 16.30 -6.73 -13.08
C LYS A 122 15.38 -6.57 -14.29
N GLU A 123 14.13 -6.19 -14.05
CA GLU A 123 13.17 -5.93 -15.13
C GLU A 123 13.51 -4.61 -15.83
N LYS A 124 13.31 -4.56 -17.16
CA LYS A 124 13.50 -3.33 -17.94
C LYS A 124 12.20 -2.52 -17.94
N LEU A 125 12.24 -1.30 -17.39
CA LEU A 125 11.14 -0.36 -17.57
C LEU A 125 11.14 0.18 -19.00
N SER A 126 10.00 0.06 -19.67
CA SER A 126 9.83 0.69 -20.99
C SER A 126 9.71 2.21 -20.83
N GLY A 127 10.18 2.98 -21.83
CA GLY A 127 10.01 4.45 -21.82
C GLY A 127 8.54 4.87 -21.69
N LYS A 128 7.61 4.09 -22.25
CA LYS A 128 6.15 4.31 -22.10
C LYS A 128 5.70 4.16 -20.64
N THR A 129 6.25 3.18 -19.91
CA THR A 129 5.97 2.97 -18.49
C THR A 129 6.48 4.15 -17.66
N ILE A 130 7.68 4.65 -17.95
CA ILE A 130 8.27 5.80 -17.25
C ILE A 130 7.42 7.06 -17.45
N VAL A 131 7.06 7.37 -18.71
CA VAL A 131 6.20 8.52 -19.02
C VAL A 131 4.83 8.38 -18.35
N GLY A 132 4.26 7.18 -18.33
CA GLY A 132 3.00 6.90 -17.63
C GLY A 132 3.09 7.14 -16.12
N LEU A 133 4.14 6.64 -15.46
CA LEU A 133 4.36 6.84 -14.02
C LEU A 133 4.54 8.32 -13.66
N ILE A 134 5.35 9.05 -14.43
CA ILE A 134 5.56 10.49 -14.22
C ILE A 134 4.26 11.25 -14.43
N SER A 135 3.52 10.95 -15.49
CA SER A 135 2.24 11.62 -15.78
C SER A 135 1.20 11.36 -14.69
N ALA A 136 1.13 10.12 -14.18
CA ALA A 136 0.24 9.76 -13.08
C ALA A 136 0.61 10.50 -11.79
N PHE A 137 1.90 10.60 -11.47
CA PHE A 137 2.36 11.31 -10.29
C PHE A 137 2.10 12.82 -10.37
N LEU A 138 2.37 13.44 -11.52
CA LEU A 138 2.05 14.87 -11.75
C LEU A 138 0.55 15.13 -11.61
N TRP A 139 -0.30 14.23 -12.10
CA TRP A 139 -1.74 14.34 -11.93
C TRP A 139 -2.18 14.28 -10.47
N VAL A 140 -1.59 13.35 -9.68
CA VAL A 140 -1.85 13.29 -8.24
C VAL A 140 -1.39 14.56 -7.54
N ALA A 141 -0.21 15.08 -7.86
CA ALA A 141 0.29 16.33 -7.32
C ALA A 141 -0.66 17.49 -7.62
N PHE A 142 -1.15 17.60 -8.86
CA PHE A 142 -2.12 18.61 -9.26
C PHE A 142 -3.45 18.52 -8.48
N ILE A 143 -3.97 17.32 -8.24
CA ILE A 143 -5.18 17.11 -7.42
C ILE A 143 -4.91 17.48 -5.96
N ALA A 144 -3.78 17.03 -5.41
CA ALA A 144 -3.43 17.25 -4.01
C ALA A 144 -3.28 18.74 -3.68
N THR A 145 -2.74 19.53 -4.62
CA THR A 145 -2.63 20.99 -4.49
C THR A 145 -3.88 21.76 -4.89
N ARG A 146 -4.97 21.07 -5.28
CA ARG A 146 -6.20 21.68 -5.79
C ARG A 146 -5.96 22.68 -6.93
N GLY A 147 -4.91 22.46 -7.73
CA GLY A 147 -4.50 23.34 -8.83
C GLY A 147 -3.50 24.44 -8.46
N ASP A 148 -3.15 24.65 -7.19
CA ASP A 148 -2.12 25.60 -6.76
C ASP A 148 -0.78 24.89 -6.51
N LEU A 149 -0.10 24.50 -7.59
CA LEU A 149 1.20 23.82 -7.50
C LEU A 149 2.30 24.66 -6.81
N LEU A 150 2.12 25.98 -6.71
CA LEU A 150 3.09 26.91 -6.12
C LEU A 150 2.90 27.10 -4.61
N SER A 151 1.79 26.62 -4.04
CA SER A 151 1.57 26.64 -2.59
C SER A 151 2.31 25.52 -1.83
N LEU A 152 2.93 24.57 -2.54
CA LEU A 152 3.73 23.50 -1.94
C LEU A 152 5.00 24.06 -1.28
N LYS A 153 4.92 24.29 0.02
CA LYS A 153 6.07 24.56 0.88
C LYS A 153 6.24 23.41 1.83
N PHE A 154 7.24 22.55 1.56
CA PHE A 154 7.65 21.49 2.48
C PHE A 154 8.15 22.10 3.79
N HIS A 155 7.26 22.20 4.78
CA HIS A 155 7.59 22.84 6.05
C HIS A 155 8.43 21.92 6.95
N ASN A 156 8.34 20.59 6.76
CA ASN A 156 9.03 19.63 7.63
C ASN A 156 9.71 18.48 6.84
N PRO A 157 11.03 18.55 6.59
CA PRO A 157 11.75 17.51 5.84
C PRO A 157 11.81 16.17 6.59
N LEU A 158 11.73 16.14 7.92
CA LEU A 158 11.64 14.89 8.69
C LEU A 158 10.29 14.20 8.47
N GLY A 159 9.20 14.95 8.37
CA GLY A 159 7.89 14.41 8.00
C GLY A 159 7.92 13.77 6.61
N GLY A 160 8.55 14.44 5.64
CA GLY A 160 8.70 13.93 4.28
C GLY A 160 9.50 12.63 4.19
N LEU A 161 10.60 12.53 4.94
CA LEU A 161 11.39 11.29 5.04
C LEU A 161 10.60 10.16 5.69
N LEU A 162 9.87 10.44 6.78
CA LEU A 162 9.04 9.44 7.46
C LEU A 162 7.91 8.94 6.54
N ALA A 163 7.31 9.80 5.73
CA ALA A 163 6.25 9.40 4.81
C ALA A 163 6.75 8.58 3.59
N LEU A 164 8.06 8.56 3.32
CA LEU A 164 8.70 7.73 2.29
C LEU A 164 9.22 6.38 2.79
N ALA A 165 9.28 6.17 4.10
CA ALA A 165 9.84 4.97 4.75
C ALA A 165 8.85 3.79 4.78
#